data_AF-A0A9D8FEQ6-F1
#
_entry.id   AF-A0A9D8FEQ6-F1
#
_cell.length_a   1.000
_cell.length_b   1.000
_cell.length_c   1.000
_cell.angle_alpha   90.00
_cell.angle_beta   90.00
_cell.angle_gamma   90.00
#
_symmetry.space_group_name_H-M   'P 1'
#
loop_
_entity.id
_entity.type
_entity.pdbx_description
1 polymer ?
#
loop_
_entity_poly.entity_id
_entity_poly.type
_entity_poly.pdbx_seq_one_letter_code
_entity_poly.pdbx_strand_id
1 'polypeptide(L)'
;GSLKQMIHVPGRLFSVAPWTVKAVPGLFARNERVVCIFETEYGTLAMVLVGAINVAAIETVWAGLVTPPKGSEITSFDYAKSNISLKKGEEMGRFNMGSTVILVADFDIKWLDKIENGQTLKMGESIATF
;
A
#
# COMPACT_ATOMS: atom_id res chain seq x y z
N GLY A 1 3.18 3.17 13.35
CA GLY A 1 1.75 3.03 13.62
C GLY A 1 1.43 1.62 14.06
N SER A 2 0.35 1.45 14.81
CA SER A 2 -0.21 0.14 15.20
C SER A 2 -1.15 -0.35 14.09
N LEU A 3 -0.93 -1.55 13.58
CA LEU A 3 -1.80 -2.16 12.57
C LEU A 3 -3.17 -2.48 13.21
N LYS A 4 -4.25 -2.03 12.59
CA LYS A 4 -5.63 -2.29 13.05
C LYS A 4 -6.36 -3.27 12.16
N GLN A 5 -6.17 -3.18 10.86
CA GLN A 5 -6.89 -4.01 9.91
C GLN A 5 -6.07 -4.22 8.64
N MET A 6 -6.19 -5.41 8.06
CA MET A 6 -5.71 -5.68 6.71
C MET A 6 -6.88 -6.19 5.87
N ILE A 7 -7.03 -5.68 4.65
CA ILE A 7 -8.10 -6.09 3.74
C ILE A 7 -7.46 -6.50 2.42
N HIS A 8 -7.61 -7.77 2.06
CA HIS A 8 -7.28 -8.25 0.73
C HIS A 8 -8.49 -8.10 -0.18
N VAL A 9 -8.32 -7.35 -1.27
CA VAL A 9 -9.35 -7.12 -2.28
C VAL A 9 -8.90 -7.77 -3.58
N PRO A 10 -9.50 -8.91 -3.97
CA PRO A 10 -9.24 -9.51 -5.27
C PRO A 10 -9.57 -8.55 -6.42
N GLY A 11 -8.82 -8.64 -7.51
CA GLY A 11 -9.03 -7.77 -8.66
C GLY A 11 -8.39 -8.28 -9.94
N ARG A 12 -8.33 -7.42 -10.95
CA ARG A 12 -7.53 -7.63 -12.16
C ARG A 12 -6.05 -7.36 -11.86
N LEU A 13 -5.19 -7.59 -12.85
CA LEU A 13 -3.77 -7.27 -12.76
C LEU A 13 -3.38 -6.49 -14.01
N PHE A 14 -3.94 -5.29 -14.17
CA PHE A 14 -3.50 -4.38 -15.23
C PHE A 14 -2.09 -3.89 -14.94
N SER A 15 -1.34 -3.55 -16.01
CA SER A 15 -0.05 -2.85 -15.87
C SER A 15 -0.26 -1.49 -15.20
N VAL A 16 0.65 -1.12 -14.29
CA VAL A 16 0.68 0.21 -13.65
C VAL A 16 1.61 1.18 -14.37
N ALA A 17 2.02 0.86 -15.61
CA ALA A 17 2.78 1.78 -16.44
C ALA A 17 2.01 3.10 -16.64
N PRO A 18 2.69 4.27 -16.69
CA PRO A 18 2.02 5.58 -16.73
C PRO A 18 0.97 5.73 -17.84
N TRP A 19 1.21 5.15 -19.02
CA TRP A 19 0.26 5.18 -20.13
C TRP A 19 -1.00 4.35 -19.84
N THR A 20 -0.86 3.20 -19.16
CA THR A 20 -1.99 2.34 -18.79
C THR A 20 -2.84 2.99 -17.71
N VAL A 21 -2.21 3.62 -16.71
CA VAL A 21 -2.89 4.38 -15.65
C VAL A 21 -3.76 5.49 -16.24
N LYS A 22 -3.27 6.20 -17.27
CA LYS A 22 -4.04 7.25 -17.96
C LYS A 22 -5.20 6.68 -18.80
N ALA A 23 -5.04 5.49 -19.37
CA ALA A 23 -6.00 4.92 -20.33
C ALA A 23 -7.11 4.09 -19.67
N VAL A 24 -6.88 3.54 -18.48
CA VAL A 24 -7.84 2.63 -17.81
C VAL A 24 -8.51 3.35 -16.63
N PRO A 25 -9.79 3.73 -16.74
CA PRO A 25 -10.52 4.34 -15.64
C PRO A 25 -10.54 3.44 -14.40
N GLY A 26 -10.23 4.04 -13.25
CA GLY A 26 -10.24 3.35 -11.96
C GLY A 26 -9.25 2.20 -11.85
N LEU A 27 -8.12 2.22 -12.58
CA LEU A 27 -7.14 1.14 -12.63
C LEU A 27 -6.81 0.57 -11.24
N PHE A 28 -6.44 1.44 -10.29
CA PHE A 28 -6.05 1.02 -8.94
C PHE A 28 -7.20 0.39 -8.14
N ALA A 29 -8.44 0.82 -8.38
CA ALA A 29 -9.63 0.24 -7.76
C ALA A 29 -10.04 -1.11 -8.39
N ARG A 30 -9.63 -1.35 -9.64
CA ARG A 30 -9.87 -2.60 -10.37
C ARG A 30 -8.78 -3.64 -10.16
N ASN A 31 -7.56 -3.21 -9.85
CA ASN A 31 -6.46 -4.13 -9.58
C ASN A 31 -6.61 -4.80 -8.20
N GLU A 32 -6.08 -6.02 -8.11
CA GLU A 32 -5.90 -6.72 -6.84
C GLU A 32 -5.01 -5.89 -5.92
N ARG A 33 -5.40 -5.78 -4.65
CA ARG A 33 -4.70 -4.94 -3.67
C ARG A 33 -4.86 -5.44 -2.25
N VAL A 34 -3.91 -5.07 -1.42
CA VAL A 34 -3.93 -5.27 0.04
C VAL A 34 -3.94 -3.90 0.70
N VAL A 35 -4.96 -3.63 1.50
CA VAL A 35 -5.13 -2.38 2.26
C VAL A 35 -4.72 -2.64 3.71
N CYS A 36 -3.73 -1.92 4.22
CA CYS A 36 -3.28 -2.00 5.60
C CYS A 36 -3.62 -0.70 6.31
N ILE A 37 -4.48 -0.77 7.34
CA ILE A 37 -4.93 0.37 8.13
C ILE A 37 -4.11 0.44 9.41
N PHE A 38 -3.40 1.55 9.59
CA PHE A 38 -2.60 1.84 10.77
C PHE A 38 -3.18 2.99 11.55
N GLU A 39 -3.19 2.84 12.87
CA GLU A 39 -3.35 3.95 13.80
C GLU A 39 -1.98 4.57 14.09
N THR A 40 -1.86 5.89 13.95
CA THR A 40 -0.63 6.63 14.26
C THR A 40 -0.91 7.72 15.28
N GLU A 41 0.13 8.36 15.80
CA GLU A 41 -0.05 9.52 16.69
C GLU A 41 -0.69 10.73 15.99
N TYR A 42 -0.68 10.77 14.66
CA TYR A 42 -1.24 11.85 13.84
C TYR A 42 -2.67 11.57 13.37
N GLY A 43 -3.11 10.30 13.43
CA GLY A 43 -4.38 9.83 12.87
C GLY A 43 -4.25 8.51 12.13
N THR A 44 -5.29 8.15 11.38
CA THR A 44 -5.37 6.92 10.58
C THR A 44 -4.59 7.05 9.28
N LEU A 45 -3.73 6.08 9.00
CA LEU A 45 -3.03 5.92 7.74
C LEU A 45 -3.39 4.59 7.10
N ALA A 46 -4.01 4.63 5.92
CA ALA A 46 -4.17 3.47 5.05
C ALA A 46 -3.01 3.42 4.04
N MET A 47 -2.27 2.32 4.06
CA MET A 47 -1.24 2.00 3.08
C MET A 47 -1.76 0.87 2.18
N VAL A 48 -1.91 1.17 0.89
CA VAL A 48 -2.52 0.26 -0.09
C VAL A 48 -1.46 -0.25 -1.05
N LEU A 49 -1.23 -1.56 -1.03
CA LEU A 49 -0.33 -2.24 -1.95
C LEU A 49 -1.14 -2.73 -3.14
N VAL A 50 -0.87 -2.21 -4.33
CA VAL A 50 -1.61 -2.57 -5.56
C VAL A 50 -0.75 -3.46 -6.46
N GLY A 51 -1.24 -4.66 -6.73
CA GLY A 51 -0.61 -5.62 -7.63
C GLY A 51 -0.76 -5.22 -9.10
N ALA A 52 0.12 -5.73 -9.96
CA ALA A 52 0.12 -5.46 -11.40
C ALA A 52 0.47 -6.71 -12.23
N ILE A 53 0.33 -6.62 -13.56
CA ILE A 53 0.74 -7.71 -14.46
C ILE A 53 2.20 -8.10 -14.23
N ASN A 54 2.51 -9.41 -14.27
CA ASN A 54 3.82 -10.01 -13.93
C ASN A 54 4.27 -9.83 -12.47
N VAL A 55 3.50 -9.12 -11.65
CA VAL A 55 3.89 -8.74 -10.27
C VAL A 55 2.68 -8.74 -9.34
N ALA A 56 2.13 -9.93 -9.12
CA ALA A 56 0.98 -10.10 -8.24
C ALA A 56 1.38 -10.37 -6.78
N ALA A 57 2.64 -10.72 -6.52
CA ALA A 57 3.04 -11.17 -5.20
C ALA A 57 3.15 -10.01 -4.21
N ILE A 58 2.28 -10.01 -3.20
CA ILE A 58 2.25 -9.05 -2.11
C ILE A 58 2.56 -9.78 -0.81
N GLU A 59 3.57 -9.32 -0.10
CA GLU A 59 4.02 -9.89 1.18
C GLU A 59 4.06 -8.79 2.24
N THR A 60 3.64 -9.14 3.46
CA THR A 60 3.74 -8.25 4.64
C THR A 60 4.59 -8.91 5.70
N VAL A 61 5.29 -8.12 6.51
CA VAL A 61 6.20 -8.67 7.53
C VAL A 61 5.48 -9.48 8.63
N TRP A 62 4.17 -9.31 8.77
CA TRP A 62 3.36 -10.03 9.78
C TRP A 62 2.57 -11.21 9.23
N ALA A 63 2.09 -11.16 7.98
CA ALA A 63 1.27 -12.23 7.39
C ALA A 63 2.04 -13.12 6.41
N GLY A 64 3.28 -12.77 6.08
CA GLY A 64 4.01 -13.39 4.98
C GLY A 64 3.31 -13.14 3.65
N LEU A 65 3.29 -14.14 2.78
CA LEU A 65 2.73 -14.04 1.44
C LEU A 65 1.19 -13.97 1.50
N VAL A 66 0.63 -12.82 1.11
CA VAL A 66 -0.83 -12.58 1.13
C VAL A 66 -1.48 -13.03 -0.18
N THR A 67 -0.83 -12.74 -1.30
CA THR A 67 -1.22 -13.22 -2.63
C THR A 67 0.07 -13.39 -3.44
N PRO A 68 0.22 -14.42 -4.30
CA PRO A 68 -0.70 -15.55 -4.52
C PRO A 68 -0.77 -16.55 -3.34
N PRO A 69 -1.80 -17.43 -3.28
CA PRO A 69 -2.87 -17.60 -4.27
C PRO A 69 -3.82 -16.41 -4.32
N LYS A 70 -4.38 -16.17 -5.51
CA LYS A 70 -5.35 -15.11 -5.70
C LYS A 70 -6.62 -15.43 -4.91
N GLY A 71 -7.07 -14.47 -4.11
CA GLY A 71 -8.33 -14.59 -3.37
C GLY A 71 -9.53 -14.57 -4.32
N SER A 72 -10.61 -15.27 -3.96
CA SER A 72 -11.89 -15.22 -4.69
C SER A 72 -12.84 -14.16 -4.16
N GLU A 73 -12.69 -13.77 -2.90
CA GLU A 73 -13.57 -12.85 -2.18
C GLU A 73 -12.76 -11.81 -1.39
N ILE A 74 -13.40 -10.70 -1.06
CA ILE A 74 -12.79 -9.70 -0.17
C ILE A 74 -12.62 -10.33 1.20
N THR A 75 -11.39 -10.35 1.69
CA THR A 75 -11.07 -10.91 3.00
C THR A 75 -10.55 -9.82 3.91
N SER A 76 -11.13 -9.72 5.11
CA SER A 76 -10.71 -8.77 6.14
C SER A 76 -10.09 -9.51 7.32
N PHE A 77 -8.95 -9.01 7.78
CA PHE A 77 -8.21 -9.53 8.92
C PHE A 77 -8.19 -8.44 10.00
N ASP A 78 -8.73 -8.77 11.17
CA ASP A 78 -8.75 -7.88 12.33
C ASP A 78 -7.45 -8.04 13.13
N TYR A 79 -6.74 -6.92 13.30
CA TYR A 79 -5.51 -6.82 14.08
C TYR A 79 -5.65 -5.82 15.24
N ALA A 80 -6.85 -5.36 15.58
CA ALA A 80 -7.07 -4.32 16.59
C ALA A 80 -6.51 -4.68 17.98
N LYS A 81 -6.50 -5.98 18.31
CA LYS A 81 -5.95 -6.55 19.56
C LYS A 81 -4.54 -7.14 19.39
N SER A 82 -3.93 -6.99 18.22
CA SER A 82 -2.59 -7.50 17.93
C SER A 82 -1.53 -6.47 18.33
N ASN A 83 -0.36 -6.95 18.76
CA ASN A 83 0.78 -6.09 19.12
C ASN A 83 1.69 -5.77 17.91
N ILE A 84 1.12 -5.69 16.71
CA ILE A 84 1.87 -5.37 15.49
C ILE A 84 1.97 -3.85 15.39
N SER A 85 3.17 -3.33 15.61
CA SER A 85 3.49 -1.91 15.50
C SER A 85 4.77 -1.73 14.73
N LEU A 86 4.77 -0.79 13.79
CA LEU A 86 5.94 -0.44 12.98
C LEU A 86 6.37 0.98 13.29
N LYS A 87 7.67 1.18 13.49
CA LYS A 87 8.28 2.52 13.61
C LYS A 87 8.41 3.17 12.23
N LYS A 88 8.58 4.48 12.22
CA LYS A 88 8.87 5.23 10.99
C LYS A 88 10.10 4.65 10.30
N GLY A 89 9.96 4.28 9.02
CA GLY A 89 11.04 3.73 8.21
C GLY A 89 11.26 2.21 8.35
N GLU A 90 10.53 1.53 9.25
CA GLU A 90 10.57 0.06 9.31
C GLU A 90 9.87 -0.56 8.10
N GLU A 91 10.35 -1.74 7.69
CA GLU A 91 9.74 -2.50 6.61
C GLU A 91 8.33 -2.95 6.99
N MET A 92 7.37 -2.61 6.13
CA MET A 92 5.98 -3.03 6.26
C MET A 92 5.69 -4.30 5.44
N GLY A 93 6.31 -4.37 4.26
CA GLY A 93 6.01 -5.36 3.25
C GLY A 93 6.68 -5.00 1.94
N ARG A 94 6.55 -5.90 0.97
CA ARG A 94 7.26 -5.83 -0.29
C ARG A 94 6.44 -6.37 -1.44
N PHE A 95 6.90 -6.00 -2.63
CA PHE A 95 6.48 -6.60 -3.88
C PHE A 95 7.67 -7.31 -4.48
N ASN A 96 7.45 -8.49 -5.03
CA ASN A 96 8.57 -9.28 -5.52
C ASN A 96 9.15 -8.78 -6.86
N MET A 97 8.44 -7.91 -7.62
CA MET A 97 8.94 -7.32 -8.88
C MET A 97 8.31 -5.94 -9.24
N GLY A 98 8.23 -4.95 -8.33
CA GLY A 98 7.77 -3.58 -8.67
C GLY A 98 6.25 -3.40 -8.87
N SER A 99 5.70 -2.26 -8.42
CA SER A 99 4.24 -2.13 -8.20
C SER A 99 3.83 -0.68 -7.91
N THR A 100 2.67 -0.48 -7.25
CA THR A 100 2.24 0.82 -6.74
C THR A 100 1.86 0.73 -5.26
N VAL A 101 2.30 1.71 -4.47
CA VAL A 101 1.80 1.99 -3.12
C VAL A 101 0.99 3.27 -3.17
N ILE A 102 -0.20 3.24 -2.58
CA ILE A 102 -1.04 4.43 -2.36
C ILE A 102 -1.11 4.69 -0.86
N LEU A 103 -0.87 5.93 -0.45
CA LEU A 103 -1.02 6.39 0.92
C LEU A 103 -2.30 7.24 1.01
N VAL A 104 -3.15 6.93 1.97
CA VAL A 104 -4.35 7.71 2.29
C VAL A 104 -4.31 8.00 3.79
N ALA A 105 -4.28 9.27 4.14
CA ALA A 105 -4.25 9.73 5.52
C ALA A 105 -5.51 10.55 5.82
N ASP A 106 -6.01 10.45 7.05
CA ASP A 106 -7.08 11.31 7.57
C ASP A 106 -6.56 12.57 8.29
N PHE A 107 -5.24 12.81 8.20
CA PHE A 107 -4.54 13.94 8.79
C PHE A 107 -3.78 14.75 7.74
N ASP A 108 -3.45 15.99 8.08
CA ASP A 108 -2.77 16.91 7.18
C ASP A 108 -1.33 16.48 6.91
N ILE A 109 -0.99 16.36 5.63
CA ILE A 109 0.38 16.08 5.18
C ILE A 109 0.95 17.36 4.54
N LYS A 110 2.03 17.88 5.12
CA LYS A 110 2.79 18.99 4.56
C LYS A 110 3.92 18.44 3.69
N TRP A 111 3.66 18.36 2.39
CA TRP A 111 4.66 17.94 1.42
C TRP A 111 5.85 18.90 1.38
N LEU A 112 7.06 18.37 1.26
CA LEU A 112 8.25 19.20 1.08
C LEU A 112 8.25 19.79 -0.34
N ASP A 113 8.68 21.05 -0.49
CA ASP A 113 8.69 21.76 -1.78
C ASP A 113 9.45 21.03 -2.90
N LYS A 114 10.44 20.22 -2.51
CA LYS A 114 11.24 19.40 -3.42
C LYS A 114 10.51 18.20 -4.01
N ILE A 115 9.24 17.97 -3.66
CA ILE A 115 8.45 16.81 -4.09
C ILE A 115 7.59 17.16 -5.29
N GLU A 116 7.90 16.53 -6.42
CA GLU A 116 7.23 16.73 -7.70
C GLU A 116 6.69 15.42 -8.29
N ASN A 117 5.71 15.54 -9.19
CA ASN A 117 5.16 14.37 -9.89
C ASN A 117 6.22 13.70 -10.77
N GLY A 118 6.37 12.38 -10.64
CA GLY A 118 7.34 11.59 -11.41
C GLY A 118 8.76 11.61 -10.84
N GLN A 119 8.97 12.26 -9.70
CA GLN A 119 10.26 12.29 -9.05
C GLN A 119 10.69 10.90 -8.59
N THR A 120 11.98 10.60 -8.82
CA THR A 120 12.61 9.41 -8.25
C THR A 120 12.98 9.69 -6.80
N LEU A 121 12.54 8.82 -5.90
CA LEU A 121 12.81 8.90 -4.46
C LEU A 121 13.72 7.75 -4.02
N LYS A 122 14.48 7.96 -2.94
CA LYS A 122 15.27 6.90 -2.29
C LYS A 122 14.59 6.42 -1.01
N MET A 123 14.84 5.16 -0.64
CA MET A 123 14.41 4.64 0.67
C MET A 123 15.01 5.50 1.79
N GLY A 124 14.18 5.87 2.77
CA GLY A 124 14.56 6.75 3.87
C GLY A 124 14.54 8.25 3.53
N GLU A 125 14.33 8.61 2.26
CA GLU A 125 14.19 10.01 1.88
C GLU A 125 12.88 10.60 2.43
N SER A 126 12.99 11.73 3.14
CA SER A 126 11.81 12.44 3.61
C SER A 126 11.08 13.12 2.45
N ILE A 127 9.76 12.94 2.43
CA ILE A 127 8.84 13.51 1.42
C ILE A 127 7.83 14.49 2.03
N ALA A 128 7.59 14.41 3.34
CA ALA A 128 6.61 15.25 4.02
C ALA A 128 6.93 15.38 5.51
N THR A 129 6.30 16.39 6.11
CA THR A 129 6.11 16.55 7.56
C THR A 129 4.63 16.44 7.90
N PHE A 130 4.34 16.14 9.16
CA PHE A 130 3.02 15.95 9.74
C PHE A 130 3.01 16.63 11.11
#